data_AF-A0A7C8B0A0-F1
#
_entry.id   AF-A0A7C8B0A0-F1
#
_cell.length_a   1.000
_cell.length_b   1.000
_cell.length_c   1.000
_cell.angle_alpha   90.00
_cell.angle_beta   90.00
_cell.angle_gamma   90.00
#
_symmetry.space_group_name_H-M   'P 1'
#
loop_
_entity.id
_entity.type
_entity.pdbx_description
1 polymer ?
#
loop_
_entity_poly.entity_id
_entity_poly.type
_entity_poly.pdbx_seq_one_letter_code
_entity_poly.pdbx_strand_id
1 'polypeptide(L)'
;MATKKSSSKDTDQQEIYVSRSEKKRLAKNIEEIAKELVALSPAHIKKLPADDLLKAELSASRDLKGGALKRQTKFIAGLLRESGTEEILAFLTERKGSQLKQAGEFHELERLREDIISEVIQAREEAQRNQEHLTESWVSETIAVACRRFPALDSNAMHKSALRYAATRKPVHRREMFRQLHAAMERQQFAESAPSPEEA
;
A
#
# COMPACT_ATOMS: atom_id res chain seq x y z
N MET A 1 30.12 -24.30 -71.23
CA MET A 1 30.71 -24.69 -69.93
C MET A 1 30.15 -23.78 -68.86
N ALA A 2 29.53 -24.37 -67.84
CA ALA A 2 28.96 -23.70 -66.67
C ALA A 2 30.03 -23.46 -65.58
N THR A 3 29.60 -22.80 -64.50
CA THR A 3 30.28 -22.52 -63.21
C THR A 3 31.09 -21.22 -63.18
N LYS A 4 31.05 -20.37 -62.14
CA LYS A 4 30.54 -20.53 -60.77
C LYS A 4 30.33 -19.12 -60.17
N LYS A 5 29.15 -18.84 -59.63
CA LYS A 5 28.85 -17.69 -58.77
C LYS A 5 29.05 -18.16 -57.32
N SER A 6 30.08 -17.65 -56.64
CA SER A 6 30.36 -17.87 -55.22
C SER A 6 30.14 -16.54 -54.48
N SER A 7 29.15 -16.49 -53.58
CA SER A 7 29.28 -16.61 -52.11
C SER A 7 29.57 -15.23 -51.49
N SER A 8 28.94 -14.76 -50.43
CA SER A 8 28.13 -15.40 -49.40
C SER A 8 27.08 -14.42 -48.91
N LYS A 9 25.88 -14.92 -48.64
CA LYS A 9 24.85 -14.25 -47.87
C LYS A 9 24.58 -15.20 -46.70
N ASP A 10 25.08 -14.88 -45.52
CA ASP A 10 24.63 -15.47 -44.26
C ASP A 10 25.02 -14.50 -43.14
N THR A 11 24.16 -13.51 -42.93
CA THR A 11 24.07 -12.80 -41.66
C THR A 11 23.12 -13.63 -40.82
N ASP A 12 23.69 -14.52 -40.02
CA ASP A 12 22.99 -15.37 -39.07
C ASP A 12 22.32 -14.46 -38.02
N GLN A 13 21.06 -14.12 -38.26
CA GLN A 13 20.21 -13.45 -37.30
C GLN A 13 19.85 -14.49 -36.25
N GLN A 14 20.54 -14.44 -35.11
CA GLN A 14 20.24 -15.25 -33.94
C GLN A 14 18.80 -14.96 -33.47
N GLU A 15 17.83 -15.70 -34.01
CA GLU A 15 16.47 -15.74 -33.47
C GLU A 15 16.52 -16.36 -32.08
N ILE A 16 16.21 -15.56 -31.06
CA ILE A 16 16.05 -16.01 -29.68
C ILE A 16 14.93 -17.05 -29.65
N TYR A 17 15.27 -18.34 -29.59
CA TYR A 17 14.29 -19.42 -29.54
C TYR A 17 13.65 -19.51 -28.15
N VAL A 18 12.51 -18.84 -27.98
CA VAL A 18 11.69 -18.89 -26.77
C VAL A 18 10.86 -20.18 -26.76
N SER A 19 10.96 -20.97 -25.68
CA SER A 19 10.25 -22.26 -25.58
C SER A 19 8.71 -22.08 -25.58
N ARG A 20 7.96 -23.10 -26.03
CA ARG A 20 6.48 -23.09 -25.99
C ARG A 20 5.94 -22.86 -24.56
N SER A 21 6.62 -23.40 -23.55
CA SER A 21 6.28 -23.22 -22.13
C SER A 21 6.46 -21.78 -21.68
N GLU A 22 7.54 -21.13 -22.11
CA GLU A 22 7.87 -19.75 -21.76
C GLU A 22 6.93 -18.74 -22.42
N LYS A 23 6.59 -18.93 -23.71
CA LYS A 23 5.55 -18.13 -24.39
C LYS A 23 4.21 -18.20 -23.65
N LYS A 24 3.85 -19.39 -23.15
CA LYS A 24 2.62 -19.58 -22.36
C LYS A 24 2.68 -18.87 -21.01
N ARG A 25 3.83 -18.90 -20.32
CA ARG A 25 4.05 -18.18 -19.06
C ARG A 25 3.96 -16.67 -19.25
N LEU A 26 4.60 -16.13 -20.30
CA LEU A 26 4.56 -14.71 -20.62
C LEU A 26 3.13 -14.24 -20.90
N ALA A 27 2.39 -14.96 -21.74
CA ALA A 27 1.00 -14.64 -22.04
C ALA A 27 0.12 -14.65 -20.77
N LYS A 28 0.33 -15.61 -19.87
CA LYS A 28 -0.37 -15.67 -18.60
C LYS A 28 -0.02 -14.48 -17.71
N ASN A 29 1.26 -14.11 -17.62
CA ASN A 29 1.69 -12.97 -16.80
C ASN A 29 1.03 -11.66 -17.28
N ILE A 30 0.97 -11.43 -18.60
CA ILE A 30 0.31 -10.25 -19.16
C ILE A 30 -1.19 -10.25 -18.88
N GLU A 31 -1.85 -11.41 -18.95
CA GLU A 31 -3.26 -11.52 -18.59
C GLU A 31 -3.50 -11.22 -17.09
N GLU A 32 -2.60 -11.63 -16.20
CA GLU A 32 -2.69 -11.27 -14.78
C GLU A 32 -2.45 -9.77 -14.53
N ILE A 33 -1.50 -9.13 -15.24
CA ILE A 33 -1.31 -7.68 -15.19
C ILE A 33 -2.59 -6.96 -15.63
N ALA A 34 -3.19 -7.41 -16.75
CA ALA A 34 -4.45 -6.83 -17.24
C ALA A 34 -5.59 -6.94 -16.20
N LYS A 35 -5.70 -8.08 -15.50
CA LYS A 35 -6.69 -8.24 -14.41
C LYS A 35 -6.43 -7.27 -13.27
N GLU A 36 -5.17 -7.08 -12.89
CA GLU A 36 -4.80 -6.15 -11.83
C GLU A 36 -5.15 -4.70 -12.22
N LEU A 37 -4.90 -4.30 -13.47
CA LEU A 37 -5.26 -2.98 -13.98
C LEU A 37 -6.77 -2.73 -13.97
N VAL A 38 -7.56 -3.71 -14.39
CA VAL A 38 -9.03 -3.64 -14.39
C VAL A 38 -9.60 -3.44 -12.97
N ALA A 39 -8.90 -3.93 -11.95
CA ALA A 39 -9.29 -3.75 -10.54
C ALA A 39 -8.89 -2.39 -9.95
N LEU A 40 -8.21 -1.52 -10.70
CA LEU A 40 -7.79 -0.20 -10.21
C LEU A 40 -8.97 0.75 -10.02
N SER A 41 -8.82 1.67 -9.06
CA SER A 41 -9.78 2.77 -8.87
C SER A 41 -9.63 3.82 -9.97
N PRO A 42 -10.68 4.62 -10.27
CA PRO A 42 -10.61 5.68 -11.27
C PRO A 42 -9.50 6.69 -11.03
N ALA A 43 -9.20 6.98 -9.76
CA ALA A 43 -8.12 7.88 -9.39
C ALA A 43 -6.74 7.32 -9.77
N HIS A 44 -6.56 5.99 -9.68
CA HIS A 44 -5.31 5.33 -10.09
C HIS A 44 -5.19 5.20 -11.60
N ILE A 45 -6.30 4.91 -12.30
CA ILE A 45 -6.30 4.83 -13.78
C ILE A 45 -5.86 6.17 -14.39
N LYS A 46 -6.31 7.30 -13.83
CA LYS A 46 -5.88 8.63 -14.26
C LYS A 46 -4.37 8.87 -14.12
N LYS A 47 -3.74 8.31 -13.09
CA LYS A 47 -2.31 8.44 -12.81
C LYS A 47 -1.44 7.39 -13.52
N LEU A 48 -2.04 6.41 -14.19
CA LEU A 48 -1.32 5.34 -14.86
C LEU A 48 -0.45 5.93 -15.99
N PRO A 49 0.85 5.58 -16.07
CA PRO A 49 1.69 5.90 -17.22
C PRO A 49 1.29 4.99 -18.38
N ALA A 50 0.25 5.39 -19.08
CA ALA A 50 -0.35 4.66 -20.20
C ALA A 50 -1.02 5.64 -21.16
N ASP A 51 -1.22 5.16 -22.38
CA ASP A 51 -1.96 5.82 -23.44
C ASP A 51 -3.44 5.99 -23.09
N ASP A 52 -4.06 7.01 -23.71
CA ASP A 52 -5.46 7.35 -23.45
C ASP A 52 -6.42 6.24 -23.87
N LEU A 53 -6.06 5.45 -24.89
CA LEU A 53 -6.81 4.28 -25.30
C LEU A 53 -6.88 3.25 -24.16
N LEU A 54 -5.75 2.83 -23.59
CA LEU A 54 -5.74 1.88 -22.48
C LEU A 54 -6.53 2.41 -21.27
N LYS A 55 -6.42 3.70 -20.95
CA LYS A 55 -7.20 4.33 -19.86
C LYS A 55 -8.70 4.33 -20.12
N ALA A 56 -9.13 4.57 -21.35
CA ALA A 56 -10.53 4.51 -21.75
C ALA A 56 -11.08 3.07 -21.62
N GLU A 57 -10.34 2.08 -22.11
CA GLU A 57 -10.71 0.67 -22.05
C GLU A 57 -10.77 0.14 -20.60
N LEU A 58 -9.86 0.60 -19.75
CA LEU A 58 -9.89 0.31 -18.31
C LEU A 58 -11.12 0.93 -17.63
N SER A 59 -11.46 2.16 -17.99
CA SER A 59 -12.64 2.84 -17.45
C SER A 59 -13.93 2.14 -17.86
N ALA A 60 -14.04 1.76 -19.15
CA ALA A 60 -15.18 1.02 -19.70
C ALA A 60 -15.33 -0.38 -19.06
N SER A 61 -14.22 -1.02 -18.67
CA SER A 61 -14.25 -2.36 -18.07
C SER A 61 -14.99 -2.43 -16.72
N ARG A 62 -15.13 -1.31 -16.01
CA ARG A 62 -15.69 -1.27 -14.64
C ARG A 62 -17.16 -1.64 -14.56
N ASP A 63 -17.93 -1.27 -15.58
CA ASP A 63 -19.37 -1.55 -15.63
C ASP A 63 -19.67 -2.96 -16.16
N LEU A 64 -18.65 -3.64 -16.70
CA LEU A 64 -18.77 -4.98 -17.27
C LEU A 64 -18.71 -6.06 -16.18
N LYS A 65 -19.45 -7.15 -16.40
CA LYS A 65 -19.50 -8.31 -15.50
C LYS A 65 -19.34 -9.62 -16.26
N GLY A 66 -18.89 -10.65 -15.56
CA GLY A 66 -18.81 -12.02 -16.06
C GLY A 66 -18.06 -12.14 -17.39
N GLY A 67 -18.75 -12.66 -18.42
CA GLY A 67 -18.16 -12.92 -19.73
C GLY A 67 -17.70 -11.66 -20.47
N ALA A 68 -18.39 -10.54 -20.32
CA ALA A 68 -18.00 -9.27 -20.94
C ALA A 68 -16.68 -8.75 -20.36
N LEU A 69 -16.57 -8.77 -19.03
CA LEU A 69 -15.34 -8.39 -18.32
C LEU A 69 -14.15 -9.26 -18.74
N LYS A 70 -14.36 -10.57 -18.88
CA LYS A 70 -13.31 -11.51 -19.32
C LYS A 70 -12.82 -11.21 -20.73
N ARG A 71 -13.71 -10.82 -21.65
CA ARG A 71 -13.32 -10.41 -23.00
C ARG A 71 -12.55 -9.09 -22.99
N GLN A 72 -13.04 -8.12 -22.21
CA GLN A 72 -12.39 -6.82 -22.05
C GLN A 72 -10.97 -6.95 -21.48
N THR A 73 -10.80 -7.81 -20.47
CA THR A 73 -9.49 -8.11 -19.88
C THR A 73 -8.53 -8.69 -20.92
N LYS A 74 -9.01 -9.57 -21.80
CA LYS A 74 -8.19 -10.13 -22.88
C LYS A 74 -7.81 -9.09 -23.94
N PHE A 75 -8.71 -8.17 -24.24
CA PHE A 75 -8.43 -7.07 -25.15
C PHE A 75 -7.33 -6.16 -24.58
N ILE A 76 -7.46 -5.78 -23.30
CA ILE A 76 -6.44 -5.03 -22.56
C ILE A 76 -5.10 -5.77 -22.55
N ALA A 77 -5.09 -7.09 -22.32
CA ALA A 77 -3.87 -7.90 -22.42
C ALA A 77 -3.27 -7.96 -23.84
N GLY A 78 -4.08 -7.70 -24.87
CA GLY A 78 -3.61 -7.45 -26.24
C GLY A 78 -2.86 -6.13 -26.33
N LEU A 79 -3.50 -5.04 -25.89
CA LEU A 79 -2.90 -3.70 -25.88
C LEU A 79 -1.56 -3.68 -25.12
N LEU A 80 -1.49 -4.31 -23.95
CA LEU A 80 -0.26 -4.41 -23.16
C LEU A 80 0.90 -5.13 -23.86
N ARG A 81 0.61 -6.05 -24.79
CA ARG A 81 1.65 -6.73 -25.59
C ARG A 81 2.24 -5.82 -26.66
N GLU A 82 1.46 -4.86 -27.14
CA GLU A 82 1.84 -3.94 -28.20
C GLU A 82 2.56 -2.71 -27.65
N SER A 83 2.05 -2.14 -26.55
CA SER A 83 2.62 -0.93 -25.92
C SER A 83 3.77 -1.19 -24.95
N GLY A 84 3.92 -2.43 -24.46
CA GLY A 84 4.89 -2.79 -23.44
C GLY A 84 4.33 -2.71 -22.01
N THR A 85 5.05 -3.32 -21.06
CA THR A 85 4.56 -3.47 -19.66
C THR A 85 5.50 -2.89 -18.60
N GLU A 86 6.66 -2.38 -18.98
CA GLU A 86 7.71 -1.98 -18.01
C GLU A 86 7.25 -0.86 -17.08
N GLU A 87 6.76 0.26 -17.63
CA GLU A 87 6.29 1.41 -16.84
C GLU A 87 5.07 1.06 -15.99
N ILE A 88 4.17 0.22 -16.53
CA ILE A 88 2.98 -0.26 -15.84
C ILE A 88 3.37 -1.15 -14.66
N LEU A 89 4.33 -2.05 -14.85
CA LEU A 89 4.84 -2.92 -13.80
C LEU A 89 5.54 -2.12 -12.70
N ALA A 90 6.33 -1.11 -13.07
CA ALA A 90 6.95 -0.20 -12.11
C ALA A 90 5.89 0.52 -11.27
N PHE A 91 4.87 1.08 -11.91
CA PHE A 91 3.75 1.75 -11.24
C PHE A 91 2.98 0.82 -10.30
N LEU A 92 2.65 -0.41 -10.75
CA LEU A 92 1.96 -1.39 -9.91
C LEU A 92 2.82 -1.84 -8.73
N THR A 93 4.12 -1.98 -8.92
CA THR A 93 5.07 -2.40 -7.88
C THR A 93 5.23 -1.31 -6.83
N GLU A 94 5.44 -0.06 -7.25
CA GLU A 94 5.52 1.10 -6.36
C GLU A 94 4.24 1.23 -5.52
N ARG A 95 3.08 1.10 -6.18
CA ARG A 95 1.79 1.13 -5.50
C ARG A 95 1.66 0.00 -4.47
N LYS A 96 2.00 -1.24 -4.83
CA LYS A 96 1.97 -2.37 -3.88
C LYS A 96 2.90 -2.13 -2.70
N GLY A 97 4.10 -1.62 -2.95
CA GLY A 97 5.06 -1.25 -1.91
C GLY A 97 4.48 -0.19 -0.96
N SER A 98 3.87 0.87 -1.53
CA SER A 98 3.20 1.92 -0.77
C SER A 98 2.04 1.38 0.09
N GLN A 99 1.20 0.50 -0.48
CA GLN A 99 0.10 -0.13 0.26
C GLN A 99 0.59 -1.03 1.39
N LEU A 100 1.63 -1.83 1.16
CA LEU A 100 2.23 -2.68 2.18
C LEU A 100 2.86 -1.84 3.30
N LYS A 101 3.52 -0.73 2.95
CA LYS A 101 4.05 0.23 3.93
C LYS A 101 2.94 0.82 4.79
N GLN A 102 1.87 1.34 4.17
CA GLN A 102 0.72 1.88 4.88
C GLN A 102 0.03 0.85 5.79
N ALA A 103 -0.12 -0.40 5.32
CA ALA A 103 -0.69 -1.47 6.12
C ALA A 103 0.20 -1.82 7.33
N GLY A 104 1.52 -1.91 7.12
CA GLY A 104 2.48 -2.12 8.20
C GLY A 104 2.45 -1.02 9.25
N GLU A 105 2.43 0.24 8.80
CA GLU A 105 2.28 1.41 9.68
C GLU A 105 0.97 1.36 10.47
N PHE A 106 -0.14 1.02 9.83
CA PHE A 106 -1.43 0.90 10.51
C PHE A 106 -1.41 -0.19 11.59
N HIS A 107 -0.89 -1.38 11.28
CA HIS A 107 -0.79 -2.48 12.25
C HIS A 107 0.12 -2.14 13.43
N GLU A 108 1.20 -1.40 13.19
CA GLU A 108 2.08 -0.91 14.25
C GLU A 108 1.35 0.05 15.20
N LEU A 109 0.53 0.97 14.67
CA LEU A 109 -0.30 1.85 15.50
C LEU A 109 -1.37 1.08 16.27
N GLU A 110 -1.95 0.03 15.67
CA GLU A 110 -2.87 -0.85 16.37
C GLU A 110 -2.20 -1.58 17.53
N ARG A 111 -0.96 -2.05 17.34
CA ARG A 111 -0.18 -2.69 18.40
C ARG A 111 0.09 -1.72 19.55
N LEU A 112 0.60 -0.53 19.26
CA LEU A 112 0.81 0.51 20.28
C LEU A 112 -0.47 0.81 21.07
N ARG A 113 -1.63 0.89 20.40
CA ARG A 113 -2.92 1.08 21.06
C ARG A 113 -3.27 -0.08 21.99
N GLU A 114 -3.13 -1.33 21.54
CA GLU A 114 -3.44 -2.49 22.38
C GLU A 114 -2.49 -2.59 23.59
N ASP A 115 -1.22 -2.23 23.42
CA ASP A 115 -0.24 -2.18 24.51
C ASP A 115 -0.61 -1.10 25.54
N ILE A 116 -0.97 0.12 25.10
CA ILE A 116 -1.48 1.19 25.99
C ILE A 116 -2.74 0.74 26.73
N ILE A 117 -3.66 0.05 26.04
CA ILE A 117 -4.87 -0.50 26.65
C ILE A 117 -4.52 -1.52 27.74
N SER A 118 -3.58 -2.42 27.47
CA SER A 118 -3.13 -3.42 28.42
C SER A 118 -2.54 -2.75 29.67
N GLU A 119 -1.63 -1.79 29.48
CA GLU A 119 -0.98 -1.07 30.58
C GLU A 119 -1.98 -0.28 31.44
N VAL A 120 -2.94 0.45 30.84
CA VAL A 120 -3.91 1.21 31.62
C VAL A 120 -4.87 0.32 32.40
N ILE A 121 -5.18 -0.88 31.87
CA ILE A 121 -6.00 -1.86 32.59
C ILE A 121 -5.22 -2.38 33.79
N GLN A 122 -3.96 -2.78 33.60
CA GLN A 122 -3.09 -3.26 34.67
C GLN A 122 -2.90 -2.20 35.76
N ALA A 123 -2.56 -0.97 35.38
CA ALA A 123 -2.40 0.14 36.32
C ALA A 123 -3.69 0.42 37.10
N ARG A 124 -4.86 0.27 36.46
CA ARG A 124 -6.16 0.42 37.14
C ARG A 124 -6.41 -0.69 38.14
N GLU A 125 -6.09 -1.93 37.79
CA GLU A 125 -6.22 -3.07 38.70
C GLU A 125 -5.28 -2.94 39.91
N GLU A 126 -4.05 -2.48 39.70
CA GLU A 126 -3.09 -2.21 40.77
C GLU A 126 -3.57 -1.11 41.72
N ALA A 127 -4.04 0.02 41.17
CA ALA A 127 -4.64 1.08 41.98
C ALA A 127 -5.81 0.55 42.81
N GLN A 128 -6.69 -0.27 42.23
CA GLN A 128 -7.80 -0.89 42.95
C GLN A 128 -7.33 -1.82 44.09
N ARG A 129 -6.28 -2.62 43.87
CA ARG A 129 -5.69 -3.48 44.92
C ARG A 129 -5.14 -2.66 46.08
N ASN A 130 -4.55 -1.51 45.78
CA ASN A 130 -4.01 -0.57 46.77
C ASN A 130 -5.10 0.32 47.41
N GLN A 131 -6.37 0.15 47.02
CA GLN A 131 -7.49 1.01 47.45
C GLN A 131 -7.33 2.48 47.03
N GLU A 132 -6.63 2.70 45.93
CA GLU A 132 -6.37 4.00 45.31
C GLU A 132 -7.18 4.18 44.01
N HIS A 133 -7.26 5.42 43.55
CA HIS A 133 -7.86 5.76 42.26
C HIS A 133 -6.78 6.11 41.26
N LEU A 134 -6.82 5.47 40.08
CA LEU A 134 -5.91 5.80 38.99
C LEU A 134 -6.22 7.21 38.44
N THR A 135 -5.21 8.07 38.42
CA THR A 135 -5.32 9.46 37.93
C THR A 135 -4.67 9.61 36.55
N GLU A 136 -4.82 10.80 35.94
CA GLU A 136 -4.22 11.14 34.63
C GLU A 136 -2.68 11.08 34.60
N SER A 137 -2.03 11.05 35.77
CA SER A 137 -0.58 10.95 35.94
C SER A 137 -0.06 9.52 36.05
N TRP A 138 -0.85 8.52 35.66
CA TRP A 138 -0.38 7.14 35.60
C TRP A 138 0.76 7.00 34.60
N VAL A 139 1.71 6.11 34.90
CA VAL A 139 2.91 5.94 34.08
C VAL A 139 2.66 4.86 33.04
N SER A 140 2.99 5.17 31.79
CA SER A 140 2.95 4.23 30.66
C SER A 140 4.27 4.29 29.90
N GLU A 141 4.95 3.14 29.81
CA GLU A 141 6.14 3.03 28.99
C GLU A 141 5.78 3.16 27.50
N THR A 142 4.67 2.54 27.09
CA THR A 142 4.22 2.61 25.70
C THR A 142 3.84 4.04 25.27
N ILE A 143 3.16 4.83 26.11
CA ILE A 143 2.89 6.25 25.78
C ILE A 143 4.20 7.04 25.70
N ALA A 144 5.16 6.81 26.59
CA ALA A 144 6.46 7.48 26.53
C ALA A 144 7.23 7.13 25.25
N VAL A 145 7.24 5.85 24.84
CA VAL A 145 7.81 5.39 23.56
C VAL A 145 7.07 6.05 22.39
N ALA A 146 5.73 6.09 22.41
CA ALA A 146 4.93 6.69 21.36
C ALA A 146 5.18 8.20 21.23
N CYS A 147 5.34 8.94 22.33
CA CYS A 147 5.69 10.37 22.30
C CYS A 147 7.11 10.61 21.79
N ARG A 148 8.07 9.73 22.10
CA ARG A 148 9.43 9.82 21.52
C ARG A 148 9.41 9.59 20.01
N ARG A 149 8.62 8.62 19.56
CA ARG A 149 8.47 8.29 18.13
C ARG A 149 7.69 9.36 17.38
N PHE A 150 6.63 9.88 17.99
CA PHE A 150 5.71 10.85 17.41
C PHE A 150 5.67 12.11 18.30
N PRO A 151 6.59 13.07 18.11
CA PRO A 151 6.67 14.27 18.94
C PRO A 151 5.40 15.14 18.93
N ALA A 152 4.59 15.04 17.87
CA ALA A 152 3.30 15.74 17.75
C ALA A 152 2.16 15.07 18.54
N LEU A 153 2.41 13.94 19.21
CA LEU A 153 1.43 13.23 20.01
C LEU A 153 1.19 13.94 21.35
N ASP A 154 -0.06 14.31 21.61
CA ASP A 154 -0.47 14.86 22.90
C ASP A 154 -0.55 13.75 23.95
N SER A 155 0.46 13.73 24.83
CA SER A 155 0.54 12.79 25.95
C SER A 155 -0.69 12.88 26.85
N ASN A 156 -1.13 14.08 27.23
CA ASN A 156 -2.25 14.25 28.17
C ASN A 156 -3.57 13.74 27.55
N ALA A 157 -3.81 14.04 26.27
CA ALA A 157 -4.97 13.53 25.55
C ALA A 157 -4.95 11.99 25.44
N MET A 158 -3.78 11.38 25.27
CA MET A 158 -3.63 9.92 25.22
C MET A 158 -3.96 9.29 26.58
N HIS A 159 -3.38 9.81 27.67
CA HIS A 159 -3.64 9.31 29.03
C HIS A 159 -5.14 9.43 29.39
N LYS A 160 -5.79 10.54 29.05
CA LYS A 160 -7.24 10.73 29.24
C LYS A 160 -8.07 9.72 28.47
N SER A 161 -7.74 9.47 27.21
CA SER A 161 -8.45 8.49 26.37
C SER A 161 -8.30 7.07 26.91
N ALA A 162 -7.09 6.70 27.33
CA ALA A 162 -6.79 5.41 27.94
C ALA A 162 -7.58 5.23 29.26
N LEU A 163 -7.60 6.23 30.13
CA LEU A 163 -8.39 6.18 31.38
C LEU A 163 -9.89 6.04 31.13
N ARG A 164 -10.43 6.81 30.18
CA ARG A 164 -11.85 6.70 29.80
C ARG A 164 -12.17 5.32 29.25
N TYR A 165 -11.26 4.73 28.48
CA TYR A 165 -11.40 3.35 28.03
C TYR A 165 -11.36 2.38 29.21
N ALA A 166 -10.36 2.48 30.09
CA ALA A 166 -10.25 1.63 31.26
C ALA A 166 -11.53 1.66 32.10
N ALA A 167 -12.08 2.85 32.33
CA ALA A 167 -13.31 3.11 33.08
C ALA A 167 -14.57 2.52 32.44
N THR A 168 -14.78 2.74 31.13
CA THR A 168 -16.08 2.49 30.48
C THR A 168 -16.08 1.29 29.52
N ARG A 169 -14.90 0.84 29.08
CA ARG A 169 -14.67 -0.18 28.03
C ARG A 169 -15.35 0.13 26.70
N LYS A 170 -15.79 1.38 26.47
CA LYS A 170 -16.51 1.75 25.25
C LYS A 170 -15.55 1.81 24.04
N PRO A 171 -15.94 1.27 22.87
CA PRO A 171 -15.11 1.28 21.65
C PRO A 171 -14.72 2.68 21.17
N VAL A 172 -15.50 3.71 21.50
CA VAL A 172 -15.21 5.11 21.12
C VAL A 172 -13.83 5.54 21.61
N HIS A 173 -13.43 5.16 22.83
CA HIS A 173 -12.14 5.54 23.40
C HIS A 173 -10.98 4.76 22.79
N ARG A 174 -11.23 3.50 22.37
CA ARG A 174 -10.26 2.74 21.58
C ARG A 174 -9.99 3.42 20.23
N ARG A 175 -11.06 3.86 19.54
CA ARG A 175 -10.95 4.58 18.26
C ARG A 175 -10.29 5.94 18.44
N GLU A 176 -10.56 6.61 19.55
CA GLU A 176 -9.94 7.89 19.93
C GLU A 176 -8.41 7.77 20.04
N MET A 177 -7.91 6.79 20.81
CA MET A 177 -6.47 6.53 20.94
C MET A 177 -5.84 6.25 19.58
N PHE A 178 -6.47 5.40 18.77
CA PHE A 178 -6.00 5.11 17.42
C PHE A 178 -5.92 6.37 16.55
N ARG A 179 -6.95 7.22 16.58
CA ARG A 179 -7.00 8.46 15.80
C ARG A 179 -5.93 9.45 16.25
N GLN A 180 -5.65 9.54 17.56
CA GLN A 180 -4.58 10.38 18.10
C GLN A 180 -3.20 9.91 17.61
N LEU A 181 -2.94 8.60 17.67
CA LEU A 181 -1.71 7.99 17.14
C LEU A 181 -1.56 8.23 15.63
N HIS A 182 -2.63 7.97 14.87
CA HIS A 182 -2.64 8.14 13.42
C HIS A 182 -2.39 9.60 13.02
N ALA A 183 -3.08 10.55 13.66
CA ALA A 183 -2.89 11.97 13.38
C ALA A 183 -1.46 12.45 13.70
N ALA A 184 -0.83 11.91 14.75
CA ALA A 184 0.54 12.24 15.09
C ALA A 184 1.54 11.67 14.05
N MET A 185 1.31 10.43 13.59
CA MET A 185 2.08 9.81 12.51
C MET A 185 1.93 10.56 11.18
N GLU A 186 0.72 10.92 10.77
CA GLU A 186 0.48 11.67 9.52
C GLU A 186 1.18 13.03 9.53
N ARG A 187 1.17 13.74 10.67
CA ARG A 187 1.90 15.01 10.82
C ARG A 187 3.41 14.82 10.66
N GLN A 188 3.96 13.73 11.18
CA GLN A 188 5.37 13.40 11.00
C GLN A 188 5.68 13.07 9.54
N GLN A 189 4.89 12.22 8.89
CA GLN A 189 5.07 11.88 7.47
C GLN A 189 4.97 13.13 6.58
N PHE A 190 4.07 14.06 6.91
CA PHE A 190 3.96 15.33 6.20
C PHE A 190 5.19 16.23 6.42
N ALA A 191 5.71 16.30 7.65
CA ALA A 191 6.93 17.05 7.96
C ALA A 191 8.18 16.47 7.27
N GLU A 192 8.28 15.14 7.18
CA GLU A 192 9.37 14.45 6.48
C GLU A 192 9.29 14.60 4.95
N SER A 193 8.08 14.77 4.40
CA SER A 193 7.84 14.94 2.96
C SER A 193 7.91 16.41 2.50
N ALA A 194 7.89 17.37 3.43
CA ALA A 194 8.00 18.78 3.10
C ALA A 194 9.45 19.13 2.69
N PRO A 195 9.67 19.79 1.54
CA PRO A 195 11.01 20.23 1.15
C PRO A 195 11.54 21.25 2.18
N SER A 196 12.78 21.04 2.62
CA SER A 196 13.45 21.92 3.59
C SER A 196 13.56 23.35 3.00
N PRO A 197 13.32 24.43 3.78
CA PRO A 197 13.40 25.81 3.29
C PRO A 197 14.79 26.29 2.85
N GLU A 198 15.83 25.44 2.88
CA GLU A 198 17.22 25.82 2.54
C GLU A 198 17.58 25.71 1.05
N GLU A 199 16.66 25.28 0.18
CA GLU A 199 16.89 25.15 -1.27
C GLU A 199 15.96 26.03 -2.14
N ALA A 200 15.64 27.26 -1.69
CA ALA A 200 14.91 28.26 -2.48
C ALA A 200 15.69 29.56 -2.65
#